data_AF-A0A257WFU9-F1
#
_entry.id   AF-A0A257WFU9-F1
#
_cell.length_a   1.000
_cell.length_b   1.000
_cell.length_c   1.000
_cell.angle_alpha   90.00
_cell.angle_beta   90.00
_cell.angle_gamma   90.00
#
_symmetry.space_group_name_H-M   'P 1'
#
loop_
_entity.id
_entity.type
_entity.pdbx_description
1 polymer ?
#
loop_
_entity_poly.entity_id
_entity_poly.type
_entity_poly.pdbx_seq_one_letter_code
_entity_poly.pdbx_strand_id
1 'polypeptide(L)'
;MTKPTVLWKHLAQTVWATSAVLILTAGSGCGTSTGAPTASPATTDAAPTLDAAALLEGEEHSLEKPELKVGFIKLTDCAPIVIAKELGYFEAEGLSVTVEAQANWKVLLDRVISGELDGAHMLAGQPIAATIGFGTKAHIVTAFSMDLNGNAITVSKKIWEAMQAADPKLNSPTPPHPITADALKVVADAQKAAGTPLNLGMVFPVSTHNYELRYWLAAAGI
;
A
#
# COMPACT_ATOMS: atom_id res chain seq x y z
N MET A 1 -20.14 -33.00 -1.00
CA MET A 1 -20.11 -31.62 -0.47
C MET A 1 -18.98 -31.51 0.55
N THR A 2 -17.79 -31.18 0.07
CA THR A 2 -16.63 -30.88 0.92
C THR A 2 -16.77 -29.45 1.44
N LYS A 3 -16.57 -29.24 2.75
CA LYS A 3 -16.78 -27.94 3.42
C LYS A 3 -15.83 -26.88 2.84
N PRO A 4 -16.29 -25.62 2.63
CA PRO A 4 -15.49 -24.54 2.05
C PRO A 4 -14.26 -24.13 2.88
N THR A 5 -14.15 -24.60 4.13
CA THR A 5 -13.01 -24.36 5.03
C THR A 5 -11.73 -25.10 4.65
N VAL A 6 -11.82 -26.22 3.92
CA VAL A 6 -10.63 -27.01 3.52
C VAL A 6 -9.93 -26.39 2.31
N LEU A 7 -10.68 -25.80 1.39
CA LEU A 7 -10.16 -25.17 0.18
C LEU A 7 -9.36 -23.89 0.51
N TRP A 8 -9.79 -23.14 1.52
CA TRP A 8 -9.14 -21.90 1.96
C TRP A 8 -7.84 -22.12 2.73
N LYS A 9 -7.75 -23.17 3.56
CA LYS A 9 -6.49 -23.54 4.22
C LYS A 9 -5.39 -23.89 3.20
N HIS A 10 -5.75 -24.58 2.12
CA HIS A 10 -4.79 -24.89 1.05
C HIS A 10 -4.42 -23.68 0.20
N LEU A 11 -5.35 -22.77 -0.11
CA LEU A 11 -5.04 -21.55 -0.86
C LEU A 11 -4.13 -20.59 -0.07
N ALA A 12 -4.37 -20.39 1.22
CA ALA A 12 -3.54 -19.54 2.07
C ALA A 12 -2.11 -20.11 2.23
N GLN A 13 -1.98 -21.43 2.42
CA GLN A 13 -0.67 -22.09 2.51
C GLN A 13 0.11 -22.04 1.19
N THR A 14 -0.57 -22.14 0.05
CA THR A 14 0.08 -22.12 -1.27
C THR A 14 0.58 -20.73 -1.66
N VAL A 15 -0.19 -19.68 -1.35
CA VAL A 15 0.16 -18.27 -1.65
C VAL A 15 1.32 -17.76 -0.78
N TRP A 16 1.39 -18.20 0.48
CA TRP A 16 2.49 -17.85 1.37
C TRP A 16 3.79 -18.60 1.01
N ALA A 17 3.71 -19.88 0.63
CA ALA A 17 4.88 -20.65 0.22
C ALA A 17 5.54 -20.13 -1.07
N THR A 18 4.76 -19.61 -2.02
CA THR A 18 5.31 -19.03 -3.26
C THR A 18 6.02 -17.69 -3.06
N SER A 19 5.63 -16.91 -2.05
CA SER A 19 6.25 -15.60 -1.76
C SER A 19 7.62 -15.74 -1.08
N ALA A 20 7.84 -16.81 -0.31
CA ALA A 20 9.13 -17.08 0.32
C ALA A 20 10.21 -17.56 -0.68
N VAL A 21 9.83 -18.24 -1.76
CA VAL A 21 10.76 -18.78 -2.76
C VAL A 21 11.30 -17.69 -3.72
N LEU A 22 10.54 -16.63 -3.96
CA LEU A 22 10.95 -15.57 -4.90
C LEU A 22 12.06 -14.66 -4.36
N ILE A 23 12.23 -14.58 -3.04
CA ILE A 23 13.26 -13.73 -2.40
C ILE A 23 14.66 -14.36 -2.46
N LEU A 24 14.78 -15.67 -2.68
CA LEU A 24 16.08 -16.38 -2.66
C LEU A 24 16.79 -16.55 -4.01
N THR A 25 16.23 -16.08 -5.13
CA THR A 25 16.86 -16.28 -6.46
C THR A 25 17.44 -15.03 -7.11
N ALA A 26 17.39 -13.87 -6.45
CA ALA A 26 17.98 -12.62 -6.95
C ALA A 26 19.34 -12.33 -6.32
N GLY A 27 20.33 -13.21 -6.54
CA GLY A 27 21.66 -12.99 -5.98
C GLY A 27 22.71 -13.95 -6.51
N SER A 28 23.11 -13.81 -7.77
CA SER A 28 24.46 -14.09 -8.27
C SER A 28 24.56 -13.81 -9.77
N GLY A 29 25.07 -12.64 -10.12
CA GLY A 29 25.60 -12.37 -11.46
C GLY A 29 27.02 -12.92 -11.59
N CYS A 30 27.36 -13.44 -12.77
CA CYS A 30 28.73 -13.75 -13.18
C CYS A 30 28.74 -13.71 -14.73
N GLY A 31 29.56 -12.92 -15.44
CA GLY A 31 30.93 -12.54 -15.14
C GLY A 31 31.87 -13.54 -15.83
N THR A 32 32.06 -13.42 -17.14
CA THR A 32 32.95 -14.29 -17.92
C THR A 32 34.41 -14.07 -17.54
N SER A 33 35.07 -15.02 -16.90
CA SER A 33 36.52 -15.17 -17.00
C SER A 33 36.95 -16.62 -16.74
N THR A 34 37.82 -17.09 -17.64
CA THR A 34 38.43 -18.41 -17.72
C THR A 34 39.61 -18.54 -16.76
N GLY A 35 39.67 -19.64 -15.99
CA GLY A 35 40.89 -20.06 -15.28
C GLY A 35 40.61 -20.97 -14.09
N ALA A 36 40.73 -22.28 -14.27
CA ALA A 36 40.80 -23.24 -13.16
C ALA A 36 42.24 -23.25 -12.59
N PRO A 37 42.39 -23.38 -11.26
CA PRO A 37 42.98 -24.62 -10.77
C PRO A 37 42.30 -25.18 -9.49
N THR A 38 42.57 -26.47 -9.33
CA THR A 38 42.14 -27.46 -8.32
C THR A 38 42.45 -27.13 -6.85
N ALA A 39 41.49 -27.33 -5.96
CA ALA A 39 41.69 -27.49 -4.50
C ALA A 39 40.65 -28.45 -3.88
N SER A 40 41.09 -29.17 -2.83
CA SER A 40 40.45 -30.25 -2.04
C SER A 40 38.97 -30.10 -1.66
N PRO A 41 38.25 -31.20 -1.34
CA PRO A 41 36.85 -31.15 -0.94
C PRO A 41 36.73 -30.51 0.46
N ALA A 42 36.26 -29.28 0.52
CA ALA A 42 35.77 -28.67 1.74
C ALA A 42 34.41 -29.30 2.10
N THR A 43 34.25 -29.66 3.36
CA THR A 43 32.99 -30.07 3.97
C THR A 43 31.94 -28.99 3.74
N THR A 44 30.87 -29.34 3.02
CA THR A 44 29.66 -28.52 2.93
C THR A 44 28.97 -28.51 4.28
N ASP A 45 29.20 -27.46 5.08
CA ASP A 45 28.30 -27.11 6.16
C ASP A 45 26.97 -26.67 5.53
N ALA A 46 25.92 -27.46 5.78
CA ALA A 46 24.57 -27.12 5.35
C ALA A 46 24.15 -25.81 6.05
N ALA A 47 23.74 -24.81 5.28
CA ALA A 47 23.11 -23.62 5.82
C ALA A 47 21.90 -24.02 6.68
N PRO A 48 21.69 -23.40 7.86
CA PRO A 48 20.58 -23.76 8.73
C PRO A 48 19.27 -23.50 8.00
N THR A 49 18.48 -24.55 7.80
CA THR A 49 17.11 -24.45 7.32
C THR A 49 16.29 -23.76 8.40
N LEU A 50 15.89 -22.51 8.15
CA LEU A 50 14.92 -21.80 8.98
C LEU A 50 13.58 -22.55 8.89
N ASP A 51 13.21 -23.22 9.97
CA ASP A 51 11.92 -23.89 10.08
C ASP A 51 10.82 -22.83 10.23
N ALA A 52 10.09 -22.58 9.15
CA ALA A 52 8.97 -21.65 9.14
C ALA A 52 7.83 -22.05 10.10
N ALA A 53 7.74 -23.32 10.51
CA ALA A 53 6.75 -23.77 11.47
C ALA A 53 7.07 -23.29 12.90
N ALA A 54 8.36 -23.21 13.25
CA ALA A 54 8.81 -22.73 14.56
C ALA A 54 8.55 -21.23 14.78
N LEU A 55 8.37 -20.44 13.71
CA LEU A 55 7.97 -19.03 13.80
C LEU A 55 6.48 -18.84 14.16
N LEU A 56 5.67 -19.90 14.06
CA LEU A 56 4.22 -19.86 14.29
C LEU A 56 3.81 -20.43 15.65
N GLU A 57 4.74 -21.04 16.41
CA GLU A 57 4.52 -21.46 17.79
C GLU A 57 4.69 -20.25 18.72
N GLY A 58 3.75 -19.32 18.67
CA GLY A 58 3.63 -18.28 19.70
C GLY A 58 3.14 -18.90 21.01
N GLU A 59 3.80 -18.59 22.13
CA GLU A 59 3.22 -18.87 23.45
C GLU A 59 1.81 -18.24 23.52
N GLU A 60 0.82 -18.99 24.04
CA GLU A 60 -0.52 -18.43 24.30
C GLU A 60 -0.41 -17.35 25.39
N HIS A 61 -0.09 -16.13 24.97
CA HIS A 61 -0.16 -14.96 25.80
C HIS A 61 -1.61 -14.48 25.85
N SER A 62 -2.13 -14.32 27.08
CA SER A 62 -3.42 -13.65 27.28
C SER A 62 -3.37 -12.24 26.72
N LEU A 63 -4.39 -11.83 25.98
CA LEU A 63 -4.49 -10.46 25.42
C LEU A 63 -4.35 -9.40 26.53
N GLU A 64 -3.42 -8.46 26.34
CA GLU A 64 -3.19 -7.36 27.29
C GLU A 64 -4.33 -6.33 27.25
N LYS A 65 -5.01 -6.20 26.10
CA LYS A 65 -6.15 -5.31 25.91
C LYS A 65 -7.18 -5.93 24.93
N PRO A 66 -8.31 -6.47 25.44
CA PRO A 66 -9.31 -7.11 24.58
C PRO A 66 -10.25 -6.13 23.87
N GLU A 67 -10.43 -4.92 24.39
CA GLU A 67 -11.31 -3.90 23.80
C GLU A 67 -10.52 -2.86 23.01
N LEU A 68 -10.75 -2.73 21.72
CA LEU A 68 -10.03 -1.79 20.84
C LEU A 68 -10.97 -0.86 20.08
N LYS A 69 -10.53 0.38 19.86
CA LYS A 69 -11.17 1.34 18.94
C LYS A 69 -10.30 1.56 17.71
N VAL A 70 -10.83 1.26 16.53
CA VAL A 70 -10.10 1.38 15.26
C VAL A 70 -10.78 2.38 14.33
N GLY A 71 -10.03 3.40 13.90
CA GLY A 71 -10.52 4.41 12.96
C GLY A 71 -10.39 4.00 11.50
N PHE A 72 -11.27 4.51 10.64
CA PHE A 72 -11.11 4.40 9.18
C PHE A 72 -11.66 5.61 8.44
N ILE A 73 -11.17 5.85 7.22
CA ILE A 73 -11.80 6.75 6.24
C ILE A 73 -12.66 5.92 5.29
N LYS A 74 -13.81 6.47 4.88
CA LYS A 74 -14.80 5.83 3.99
C LYS A 74 -14.29 5.75 2.54
N LEU A 75 -13.27 4.93 2.33
CA LEU A 75 -12.72 4.52 1.04
C LEU A 75 -12.73 2.98 0.98
N THR A 76 -12.57 2.41 -0.20
CA THR A 76 -12.70 0.95 -0.40
C THR A 76 -11.56 0.15 0.27
N ASP A 77 -10.39 0.75 0.38
CA ASP A 77 -9.19 0.25 1.06
C ASP A 77 -9.39 -0.07 2.56
N CYS A 78 -10.41 0.48 3.21
CA CYS A 78 -10.76 0.12 4.60
C CYS A 78 -11.36 -1.28 4.75
N ALA A 79 -11.67 -1.95 3.63
CA ALA A 79 -12.38 -3.23 3.60
C ALA A 79 -11.84 -4.28 4.57
N PRO A 80 -10.51 -4.49 4.75
CA PRO A 80 -10.03 -5.49 5.69
C PRO A 80 -10.53 -5.29 7.13
N ILE A 81 -10.59 -4.05 7.62
CA ILE A 81 -11.07 -3.74 8.98
C ILE A 81 -12.59 -3.95 9.08
N VAL A 82 -13.33 -3.47 8.08
CA VAL A 82 -14.80 -3.58 8.07
C VAL A 82 -15.22 -5.05 7.98
N ILE A 83 -14.62 -5.81 7.07
CA ILE A 83 -14.92 -7.23 6.89
C ILE A 83 -14.51 -8.05 8.12
N ALA A 84 -13.37 -7.74 8.75
CA ALA A 84 -12.97 -8.41 9.99
C ALA A 84 -13.97 -8.20 11.12
N LYS A 85 -14.62 -7.03 11.20
CA LYS A 85 -15.70 -6.77 12.14
C LYS A 85 -16.98 -7.52 11.78
N GLU A 86 -17.46 -7.37 10.55
CA GLU A 86 -18.75 -7.94 10.10
C GLU A 86 -18.76 -9.48 10.07
N LEU A 87 -17.61 -10.10 9.80
CA LEU A 87 -17.47 -11.57 9.76
C LEU A 87 -17.01 -12.16 11.10
N GLY A 88 -16.84 -11.35 12.15
CA GLY A 88 -16.47 -11.82 13.49
C GLY A 88 -15.02 -12.31 13.61
N TYR A 89 -14.12 -11.91 12.70
CA TYR A 89 -12.70 -12.31 12.78
C TYR A 89 -12.00 -11.72 14.00
N PHE A 90 -12.37 -10.51 14.45
CA PHE A 90 -11.84 -9.98 15.70
C PHE A 90 -12.27 -10.82 16.92
N GLU A 91 -13.54 -11.22 16.98
CA GLU A 91 -14.08 -12.01 18.08
C GLU A 91 -13.47 -13.41 18.13
N ALA A 92 -13.18 -14.00 16.96
CA ALA A 92 -12.47 -15.28 16.86
C ALA A 92 -11.06 -15.24 17.48
N GLU A 93 -10.42 -14.07 17.47
CA GLU A 93 -9.13 -13.80 18.10
C GLU A 93 -9.27 -13.24 19.53
N GLY A 94 -10.48 -13.23 20.11
CA GLY A 94 -10.75 -12.74 21.47
C GLY A 94 -10.82 -11.21 21.61
N LEU A 95 -10.89 -10.46 20.50
CA LEU A 95 -10.94 -9.00 20.48
C LEU A 95 -12.36 -8.45 20.29
N SER A 96 -12.75 -7.49 21.14
CA SER A 96 -13.94 -6.66 20.98
C SER A 96 -13.55 -5.33 20.32
N VAL A 97 -13.70 -5.25 19.00
CA VAL A 97 -13.29 -4.07 18.23
C VAL A 97 -14.49 -3.18 17.88
N THR A 98 -14.38 -1.88 18.19
CA THR A 98 -15.28 -0.82 17.71
C THR A 98 -14.63 -0.13 16.51
N VAL A 99 -15.33 -0.07 15.38
CA VAL A 99 -14.83 0.53 14.14
C VAL A 99 -15.52 1.89 13.91
N GLU A 100 -14.73 2.97 13.86
CA GLU A 100 -15.25 4.34 13.80
C GLU A 100 -14.84 5.08 12.51
N ALA A 101 -15.82 5.57 11.76
CA ALA A 101 -15.57 6.41 10.59
C ALA A 101 -15.03 7.78 11.01
N GLN A 102 -13.94 8.22 10.38
CA GLN A 102 -13.30 9.51 10.64
C GLN A 102 -13.60 10.52 9.52
N ALA A 103 -13.58 11.81 9.87
CA ALA A 103 -13.93 12.88 8.94
C ALA A 103 -12.83 13.15 7.90
N ASN A 104 -11.56 13.07 8.30
CA ASN A 104 -10.40 13.30 7.43
C ASN A 104 -9.13 12.70 8.05
N TRP A 105 -8.06 12.67 7.26
CA TRP A 105 -6.78 12.08 7.63
C TRP A 105 -6.08 12.77 8.82
N LYS A 106 -6.26 14.08 9.00
CA LYS A 106 -5.67 14.81 10.13
C LYS A 106 -6.34 14.41 11.45
N VAL A 107 -7.67 14.44 11.48
CA VAL A 107 -8.47 14.03 12.65
C VAL A 107 -8.18 12.58 13.01
N LEU A 108 -8.12 11.69 12.02
CA LEU A 108 -7.80 10.28 12.24
C LEU A 108 -6.41 10.11 12.91
N LEU A 109 -5.39 10.78 12.38
CA LEU A 109 -4.04 10.73 12.94
C LEU A 109 -4.01 11.29 14.37
N ASP A 110 -4.63 12.44 14.61
CA ASP A 110 -4.65 13.07 15.92
C ASP A 110 -5.32 12.19 16.98
N ARG A 111 -6.43 11.52 16.63
CA ARG A 111 -7.15 10.63 17.53
C ARG A 111 -6.38 9.34 17.85
N VAL A 112 -5.54 8.85 16.94
CA VAL A 112 -4.60 7.75 17.25
C VAL A 112 -3.48 8.25 18.16
N ILE A 113 -2.94 9.44 17.91
CA ILE A 113 -1.87 10.03 18.74
C ILE A 113 -2.37 10.33 20.17
N SER A 114 -3.62 10.80 20.31
CA SER A 114 -4.23 11.08 21.61
C SER A 114 -4.66 9.83 22.39
N GLY A 115 -4.66 8.65 21.74
CA GLY A 115 -5.15 7.41 22.32
C GLY A 115 -6.68 7.29 22.37
N GLU A 116 -7.42 8.19 21.72
CA GLU A 116 -8.86 8.03 21.51
C GLU A 116 -9.19 6.85 20.57
N LEU A 117 -8.26 6.55 19.66
CA LEU A 117 -8.24 5.37 18.81
C LEU A 117 -6.97 4.58 19.10
N ASP A 118 -7.10 3.26 19.22
CA ASP A 118 -5.99 2.33 19.42
C ASP A 118 -5.22 2.04 18.13
N GLY A 119 -5.87 2.23 16.98
CA GLY A 119 -5.27 2.08 15.67
C GLY A 119 -6.18 2.63 14.59
N ALA A 120 -5.70 2.63 13.35
CA ALA A 120 -6.53 3.03 12.22
C ALA A 120 -6.00 2.52 10.89
N HIS A 121 -6.90 2.43 9.91
CA HIS A 121 -6.51 2.48 8.50
C HIS A 121 -5.91 3.87 8.21
N MET A 122 -4.68 3.91 7.73
CA MET A 122 -3.90 5.13 7.50
C MET A 122 -3.24 5.15 6.13
N LEU A 123 -3.00 6.36 5.62
CA LEU A 123 -2.10 6.56 4.48
C LEU A 123 -0.69 6.09 4.86
N ALA A 124 -0.03 5.33 3.98
CA ALA A 124 1.30 4.76 4.24
C ALA A 124 2.35 5.78 4.71
N GLY A 125 2.27 7.02 4.22
CA GLY A 125 3.20 8.09 4.62
C GLY A 125 2.94 8.68 6.02
N GLN A 126 1.74 8.51 6.60
CA GLN A 126 1.40 9.13 7.90
C GLN A 126 2.23 8.58 9.06
N PRO A 127 2.35 7.25 9.30
CA PRO A 127 3.19 6.72 10.37
C PRO A 127 4.66 7.13 10.25
N ILE A 128 5.17 7.12 9.02
CA ILE A 128 6.57 7.49 8.71
C ILE A 128 6.79 8.98 9.01
N ALA A 129 5.94 9.85 8.46
CA ALA A 129 6.02 11.29 8.66
C ALA A 129 5.89 11.68 10.14
N ALA A 130 4.97 11.04 10.86
CA ALA A 130 4.78 11.29 12.28
C ALA A 130 6.02 10.90 13.10
N THR A 131 6.63 9.77 12.77
CA THR A 131 7.83 9.27 13.47
C THR A 131 9.02 10.20 13.31
N ILE A 132 9.22 10.77 12.11
CA ILE A 132 10.30 11.75 11.85
C ILE A 132 9.92 13.20 12.24
N GLY A 133 8.68 13.45 12.65
CA GLY A 133 8.21 14.76 13.09
C GLY A 133 7.81 15.73 11.97
N PHE A 134 7.46 15.24 10.78
CA PHE A 134 6.89 16.07 9.72
C PHE A 134 5.39 16.27 9.95
N GLY A 135 5.00 17.48 10.37
CA GLY A 135 3.65 17.79 10.83
C GLY A 135 3.53 17.54 12.33
N THR A 136 2.82 16.48 12.74
CA THR A 136 2.73 16.07 14.16
C THR A 136 3.82 15.05 14.47
N LYS A 137 4.51 15.18 15.61
CA LYS A 137 5.51 14.19 16.04
C LYS A 137 4.88 13.13 16.95
N ALA A 138 4.91 11.87 16.53
CA ALA A 138 4.47 10.73 17.32
C ALA A 138 5.12 9.43 16.83
N HIS A 139 5.32 8.48 17.73
CA HIS A 139 5.82 7.15 17.37
C HIS A 139 4.64 6.24 17.01
N ILE A 140 4.49 5.90 15.73
CA ILE A 140 3.39 5.07 15.22
C ILE A 140 3.97 3.84 14.55
N VAL A 141 3.47 2.67 14.93
CA VAL A 141 3.85 1.38 14.33
C VAL A 141 2.80 0.99 13.28
N THR A 142 3.27 0.44 12.16
CA THR A 142 2.41 -0.18 11.15
C THR A 142 2.75 -1.66 11.04
N ALA A 143 1.73 -2.51 11.00
CA ALA A 143 1.90 -3.96 11.02
C ALA A 143 1.88 -4.58 9.62
N PHE A 144 1.05 -4.05 8.72
CA PHE A 144 0.88 -4.57 7.36
C PHE A 144 0.24 -3.52 6.45
N SER A 145 0.31 -3.76 5.14
CA SER A 145 -0.37 -2.97 4.11
C SER A 145 -1.76 -3.57 3.84
N MET A 146 -2.79 -2.71 3.82
CA MET A 146 -4.19 -3.14 3.68
C MET A 146 -4.62 -3.34 2.22
N ASP A 147 -3.98 -2.65 1.29
CA ASP A 147 -4.31 -2.72 -0.13
C ASP A 147 -3.10 -2.43 -1.02
N LEU A 148 -3.27 -2.71 -2.32
CA LEU A 148 -2.38 -2.31 -3.39
C LEU A 148 -3.24 -1.87 -4.57
N ASN A 149 -2.93 -0.69 -5.14
CA ASN A 149 -3.69 0.00 -6.19
C ASN A 149 -5.05 0.56 -5.69
N GLY A 150 -5.98 0.85 -6.60
CA GLY A 150 -7.31 1.40 -6.26
C GLY A 150 -7.41 2.92 -6.30
N ASN A 151 -6.28 3.62 -6.34
CA ASN A 151 -6.23 5.08 -6.54
C ASN A 151 -6.48 5.48 -8.01
N ALA A 152 -6.94 6.72 -8.20
CA ALA A 152 -7.14 7.28 -9.53
C ALA A 152 -6.81 8.78 -9.55
N ILE A 153 -6.19 9.22 -10.64
CA ILE A 153 -6.08 10.63 -11.01
C ILE A 153 -7.27 10.94 -11.91
N THR A 154 -8.05 11.95 -11.54
CA THR A 154 -9.19 12.40 -12.33
C THR A 154 -9.05 13.86 -12.68
N VAL A 155 -9.62 14.23 -13.83
CA VAL A 155 -9.67 15.62 -14.31
C VAL A 155 -11.11 15.99 -14.61
N SER A 156 -11.42 17.29 -14.64
CA SER A 156 -12.75 17.74 -15.04
C SER A 156 -13.02 17.42 -16.51
N LYS A 157 -14.30 17.29 -16.91
CA LYS A 157 -14.69 17.02 -18.30
C LYS A 157 -14.05 18.01 -19.29
N LYS A 158 -14.03 19.29 -18.93
CA LYS A 158 -13.39 20.35 -19.74
C LYS A 158 -11.89 20.10 -19.96
N ILE A 159 -11.18 19.69 -18.91
CA ILE A 159 -9.75 19.36 -19.03
C ILE A 159 -9.56 18.09 -19.85
N TRP A 160 -10.41 17.09 -19.66
CA TRP A 160 -10.38 15.84 -20.43
C TRP A 160 -10.59 16.08 -21.93
N GLU A 161 -11.56 16.90 -22.31
CA GLU A 161 -11.80 17.29 -23.71
C GLU A 161 -10.58 18.03 -24.30
N ALA A 162 -9.96 18.92 -23.52
CA ALA A 162 -8.74 19.61 -23.94
C ALA A 162 -7.55 18.64 -24.09
N MET A 163 -7.45 17.64 -23.22
CA MET A 163 -6.45 16.57 -23.34
C MET A 163 -6.69 15.72 -24.60
N GLN A 164 -7.94 15.38 -24.93
CA GLN A 164 -8.26 14.65 -26.16
C GLN A 164 -7.96 15.47 -27.42
N ALA A 165 -8.16 16.79 -27.37
CA ALA A 165 -7.77 17.67 -28.46
C ALA A 165 -6.24 17.73 -28.65
N ALA A 166 -5.47 17.59 -27.56
CA ALA A 166 -4.01 17.53 -27.58
C ALA A 166 -3.46 16.15 -28.00
N ASP A 167 -4.13 15.06 -27.62
CA ASP A 167 -3.81 13.70 -28.03
C ASP A 167 -5.07 12.95 -28.51
N PRO A 168 -5.28 12.86 -29.85
CA PRO A 168 -6.42 12.16 -30.43
C PRO A 168 -6.53 10.68 -30.04
N LYS A 169 -5.45 10.03 -29.57
CA LYS A 169 -5.51 8.64 -29.10
C LYS A 169 -6.37 8.48 -27.85
N LEU A 170 -6.54 9.56 -27.09
CA LEU A 170 -7.43 9.59 -25.91
C LEU A 170 -8.90 9.67 -26.29
N ASN A 171 -9.22 10.04 -27.53
CA ASN A 171 -10.59 10.11 -28.04
C ASN A 171 -11.11 8.73 -28.48
N SER A 172 -11.17 7.81 -27.52
CA SER A 172 -11.67 6.45 -27.67
C SER A 172 -12.49 6.08 -26.44
N PRO A 173 -13.54 5.24 -26.56
CA PRO A 173 -14.22 4.65 -25.40
C PRO A 173 -13.27 3.85 -24.49
N THR A 174 -12.17 3.33 -25.07
CA THR A 174 -11.11 2.59 -24.37
C THR A 174 -9.76 3.17 -24.81
N PRO A 175 -9.33 4.32 -24.24
CA PRO A 175 -8.04 4.90 -24.56
C PRO A 175 -6.91 3.94 -24.15
N PRO A 176 -5.77 3.93 -24.84
CA PRO A 176 -4.65 3.06 -24.49
C PRO A 176 -4.08 3.47 -23.13
N HIS A 177 -3.95 2.49 -22.23
CA HIS A 177 -3.33 2.66 -20.92
C HIS A 177 -1.85 2.20 -20.93
N PRO A 178 -0.97 2.79 -20.11
CA PRO A 178 -1.24 3.89 -19.18
C PRO A 178 -1.42 5.24 -19.89
N ILE A 179 -2.31 6.08 -19.34
CA ILE A 179 -2.47 7.46 -19.81
C ILE A 179 -1.37 8.30 -19.16
N THR A 180 -0.45 8.84 -19.95
CA THR A 180 0.61 9.73 -19.47
C THR A 180 0.08 11.15 -19.24
N ALA A 181 0.84 11.98 -18.51
CA ALA A 181 0.49 13.38 -18.31
C ALA A 181 0.82 14.29 -19.52
N ASP A 182 1.29 13.73 -20.65
CA ASP A 182 1.75 14.52 -21.81
C ASP A 182 0.64 15.40 -22.39
N ALA A 183 -0.57 14.84 -22.54
CA ALA A 183 -1.73 15.61 -22.99
C ALA A 183 -2.14 16.68 -21.96
N LEU A 184 -2.01 16.40 -20.66
CA LEU A 184 -2.28 17.38 -19.61
C LEU A 184 -1.27 18.52 -19.64
N LYS A 185 0.01 18.24 -19.96
CA LYS A 185 1.06 19.26 -20.05
C LYS A 185 0.70 20.36 -21.04
N VAL A 186 0.18 20.01 -22.21
CA VAL A 186 -0.28 20.99 -23.22
C VAL A 186 -1.34 21.91 -22.62
N VAL A 187 -2.31 21.35 -21.88
CA VAL A 187 -3.36 22.12 -21.21
C VAL A 187 -2.80 22.98 -20.07
N ALA A 188 -1.88 22.42 -19.28
CA ALA A 188 -1.23 23.10 -18.16
C ALA A 188 -0.41 24.30 -18.61
N ASP A 189 0.40 24.15 -19.66
CA ASP A 189 1.24 25.20 -20.23
C ASP A 189 0.37 26.33 -20.82
N ALA A 190 -0.71 25.99 -21.52
CA ALA A 190 -1.66 26.97 -22.05
C ALA A 190 -2.35 27.77 -20.92
N GLN A 191 -2.80 27.09 -19.87
CA GLN A 191 -3.41 27.74 -18.71
C GLN A 191 -2.44 28.63 -17.93
N LYS A 192 -1.20 28.18 -17.77
CA LYS A 192 -0.12 28.97 -17.17
C LYS A 192 0.17 30.23 -18.00
N ALA A 193 0.24 30.12 -19.33
CA ALA A 193 0.43 31.27 -20.23
C ALA A 193 -0.75 32.26 -20.18
N ALA A 194 -1.97 31.76 -19.96
CA ALA A 194 -3.17 32.58 -19.79
C ALA A 194 -3.32 33.18 -18.37
N GLY A 195 -2.34 32.99 -17.48
CA GLY A 195 -2.38 33.51 -16.10
C GLY A 195 -3.36 32.79 -15.17
N THR A 196 -3.87 31.62 -15.56
CA THR A 196 -4.85 30.83 -14.80
C THR A 196 -4.35 29.40 -14.61
N PRO A 197 -3.26 29.17 -13.84
CA PRO A 197 -2.64 27.85 -13.70
C PRO A 197 -3.61 26.80 -13.14
N LEU A 198 -3.38 25.53 -13.52
CA LEU A 198 -4.16 24.40 -13.04
C LEU A 198 -4.03 24.25 -11.51
N ASN A 199 -5.18 24.12 -10.85
CA ASN A 199 -5.27 23.75 -9.44
C ASN A 199 -5.62 22.27 -9.33
N LEU A 200 -4.73 21.49 -8.71
CA LEU A 200 -4.91 20.05 -8.50
C LEU A 200 -5.07 19.76 -7.01
N GLY A 201 -6.14 19.05 -6.67
CA GLY A 201 -6.45 18.68 -5.28
C GLY A 201 -5.72 17.40 -4.86
N MET A 202 -5.35 17.33 -3.58
CA MET A 202 -4.85 16.12 -2.93
C MET A 202 -5.45 16.01 -1.51
N VAL A 203 -5.49 14.80 -0.96
CA VAL A 203 -6.19 14.53 0.31
C VAL A 203 -5.34 14.81 1.55
N PHE A 204 -4.02 14.68 1.46
CA PHE A 204 -3.10 14.93 2.57
C PHE A 204 -1.65 15.11 2.07
N PRO A 205 -0.80 15.96 2.69
CA PRO A 205 0.55 16.23 2.18
C PRO A 205 1.45 15.01 2.02
N VAL A 206 1.36 14.03 2.93
CA VAL A 206 2.14 12.78 2.89
C VAL A 206 1.31 11.58 2.42
N SER A 207 0.27 11.83 1.62
CA SER A 207 -0.57 10.77 1.04
C SER A 207 0.08 10.10 -0.16
N THR A 208 -0.23 8.81 -0.34
CA THR A 208 -0.01 8.05 -1.57
C THR A 208 -0.50 8.82 -2.80
N HIS A 209 -1.72 9.34 -2.74
CA HIS A 209 -2.33 10.20 -3.75
C HIS A 209 -1.45 11.38 -4.19
N ASN A 210 -0.82 12.08 -3.24
CA ASN A 210 0.08 13.19 -3.55
C ASN A 210 1.36 12.70 -4.25
N TYR A 211 1.92 11.57 -3.81
CA TYR A 211 3.10 10.98 -4.43
C TYR A 211 2.80 10.48 -5.85
N GLU A 212 1.70 9.76 -6.04
CA GLU A 212 1.24 9.27 -7.35
C GLU A 212 0.96 10.42 -8.31
N LEU A 213 0.23 11.44 -7.86
CA LEU A 213 -0.06 12.62 -8.68
C LEU A 213 1.21 13.35 -9.08
N ARG A 214 2.12 13.61 -8.14
CA ARG A 214 3.39 14.30 -8.42
C ARG A 214 4.30 13.48 -9.31
N TYR A 215 4.35 12.17 -9.12
CA TYR A 215 5.12 11.27 -9.97
C TYR A 215 4.59 11.29 -11.40
N TRP A 216 3.27 11.18 -11.58
CA TRP A 216 2.62 11.23 -12.88
C TRP A 216 2.82 12.56 -13.61
N LEU A 217 2.74 13.70 -12.89
CA LEU A 217 3.02 15.03 -13.43
C LEU A 217 4.50 15.20 -13.81
N ALA A 218 5.41 14.79 -12.92
CA ALA A 218 6.85 14.91 -13.13
C ALA A 218 7.33 14.08 -14.32
N ALA A 219 6.70 12.93 -14.58
CA ALA A 219 6.99 12.10 -15.74
C ALA A 219 6.77 12.81 -17.09
N ALA A 220 5.90 13.82 -17.14
CA ALA A 220 5.69 14.68 -18.32
C ALA A 220 6.45 16.01 -18.25
N GLY A 221 7.21 16.28 -17.17
CA GLY A 221 7.93 17.54 -16.97
C GLY A 221 7.02 18.71 -16.57
N ILE A 222 5.99 18.45 -15.75
CA ILE A 222 5.17 19.47 -15.08
C ILE A 222 5.69 19.71 -13.66
#